data_AF-A0A6L9KSA3-F1
#
_entry.id   AF-A0A6L9KSA3-F1
#
_cell.length_a   1.000
_cell.length_b   1.000
_cell.length_c   1.000
_cell.angle_alpha   90.00
_cell.angle_beta   90.00
_cell.angle_gamma   90.00
#
_symmetry.space_group_name_H-M   'P 1'
#
loop_
_entity.id
_entity.type
_entity.pdbx_description
1 polymer ?
#
loop_
_entity_poly.entity_id
_entity_poly.type
_entity_poly.pdbx_seq_one_letter_code
_entity_poly.pdbx_strand_id
1 'polypeptide(L)'
;MRQRFRLLTLVVAALATVSLPGLAAYPDKPIRLIVPSAAGGAPDVLMRTLALQLSQQMGVPLVIDNKPGGSYTIGTMDLAKSPADGYTLAYGNVVSLATNRSLLANVPYDVDKDLTLISNTLRLANLMIVNNSLSVKTVPELIAYAKNNPGQLAFASDGNGTTAHLGVELFKSMTGTYMLHVPCREVTAGVTDLIGDSVQLMMVNTPVAGPHAQAGRVRALGISSSQRSPTYPDIPTITESGVPRFEVVAWGGIIGPVNMPNER
;
A
#
# COMPACT_ATOMS: atom_id res chain seq x y z
N MET A 1 -51.17 19.38 -57.15
CA MET A 1 -51.21 19.36 -55.66
C MET A 1 -50.67 18.06 -55.03
N ARG A 2 -50.76 16.89 -55.67
CA ARG A 2 -50.30 15.59 -55.11
C ARG A 2 -48.78 15.32 -55.13
N GLN A 3 -47.99 16.00 -55.95
CA GLN A 3 -46.52 15.79 -56.02
C GLN A 3 -45.73 16.57 -54.95
N ARG A 4 -46.24 17.73 -54.49
CA ARG A 4 -45.60 18.51 -53.41
C ARG A 4 -45.70 17.83 -52.05
N PHE A 5 -46.71 16.98 -51.86
CA PHE A 5 -46.88 16.20 -50.62
C PHE A 5 -45.92 15.01 -50.53
N ARG A 6 -45.49 14.43 -51.67
CA ARG A 6 -44.56 13.29 -51.70
C ARG A 6 -43.10 13.68 -51.43
N LEU A 7 -42.68 14.91 -51.78
CA LEU A 7 -41.35 15.40 -51.43
C LEU A 7 -41.21 15.72 -49.93
N LEU A 8 -42.28 16.15 -49.25
CA LEU A 8 -42.23 16.41 -47.81
C LEU A 8 -42.12 15.12 -46.98
N THR A 9 -42.66 13.99 -47.47
CA THR A 9 -42.58 12.71 -46.73
C THR A 9 -41.18 12.09 -46.76
N LEU A 10 -40.38 12.37 -47.79
CA LEU A 10 -39.02 11.84 -47.93
C LEU A 10 -37.98 12.59 -47.07
N VAL A 11 -38.24 13.85 -46.72
CA VAL A 11 -37.32 14.64 -45.86
C VAL A 11 -37.50 14.29 -44.38
N VAL A 12 -38.70 13.90 -43.95
CA VAL A 12 -38.96 13.49 -42.55
C VAL A 12 -38.38 12.12 -42.23
N ALA A 13 -38.28 11.22 -43.22
CA ALA A 13 -37.68 9.89 -43.03
C ALA A 13 -36.13 9.92 -42.93
N ALA A 14 -35.48 11.00 -43.36
CA ALA A 14 -34.02 11.13 -43.33
C ALA A 14 -33.48 11.76 -42.02
N LEU A 15 -34.33 12.30 -41.14
CA LEU A 15 -33.91 12.89 -39.86
C LEU A 15 -34.01 11.94 -38.66
N ALA A 16 -34.48 10.70 -38.84
CA ALA A 16 -34.74 9.78 -37.73
C ALA A 16 -33.54 8.89 -37.33
N THR A 17 -32.37 9.04 -37.95
CA THR A 17 -31.15 8.28 -37.60
C THR A 17 -30.04 9.19 -37.07
N VAL A 18 -30.39 10.12 -36.18
CA VAL A 18 -29.39 10.69 -35.26
C VAL A 18 -29.24 9.68 -34.13
N SER A 19 -28.31 8.73 -34.29
CA SER A 19 -27.81 7.94 -33.19
C SER A 19 -27.20 8.92 -32.19
N LEU A 20 -27.94 9.26 -31.13
CA LEU A 20 -27.34 9.89 -29.95
C LEU A 20 -26.15 9.02 -29.58
N PRO A 21 -24.91 9.56 -29.48
CA PRO A 21 -23.83 8.80 -28.88
C PRO A 21 -24.34 8.43 -27.49
N GLY A 22 -24.65 7.15 -27.29
CA GLY A 22 -24.99 6.66 -25.96
C GLY A 22 -23.82 7.04 -25.10
N LEU A 23 -24.05 7.87 -24.06
CA LEU A 23 -23.09 8.00 -22.98
C LEU A 23 -22.83 6.56 -22.52
N ALA A 24 -21.68 6.02 -22.91
CA ALA A 24 -21.33 4.67 -22.53
C ALA A 24 -21.38 4.61 -21.01
N ALA A 25 -22.11 3.63 -20.48
CA ALA A 25 -22.21 3.46 -19.05
C ALA A 25 -20.80 3.20 -18.52
N TYR A 26 -20.37 4.01 -17.55
CA TYR A 26 -19.10 3.78 -16.90
C TYR A 26 -19.16 2.47 -16.10
N PRO A 27 -18.09 1.65 -16.10
CA PRO A 27 -16.92 1.73 -16.98
C PRO A 27 -17.12 0.96 -18.31
N ASP A 28 -16.57 1.50 -19.40
CA ASP A 28 -16.66 0.94 -20.76
C ASP A 28 -15.30 0.55 -21.38
N LYS A 29 -14.20 0.80 -20.65
CA LYS A 29 -12.83 0.51 -21.04
C LYS A 29 -12.00 0.16 -19.80
N PRO A 30 -10.81 -0.45 -19.96
CA PRO A 30 -9.96 -0.79 -18.82
C PRO A 30 -9.63 0.42 -17.93
N ILE A 31 -9.56 0.18 -16.62
CA ILE A 31 -9.17 1.17 -15.62
C ILE A 31 -7.71 0.95 -15.27
N ARG A 32 -6.90 1.99 -15.32
CA ARG A 32 -5.50 1.99 -14.87
C ARG A 32 -5.46 2.13 -13.36
N LEU A 33 -4.81 1.18 -12.68
CA LEU A 33 -4.59 1.22 -11.23
C LEU A 33 -3.10 1.38 -10.93
N ILE A 34 -2.71 2.60 -10.59
CA ILE A 34 -1.32 2.96 -10.24
C ILE A 34 -0.99 2.40 -8.86
N VAL A 35 0.09 1.63 -8.76
CA VAL A 35 0.62 1.13 -7.49
C VAL A 35 2.00 1.76 -7.27
N PRO A 36 2.18 2.70 -6.33
CA PRO A 36 3.46 3.41 -6.15
C PRO A 36 4.53 2.57 -5.41
N SER A 37 4.62 1.29 -5.73
CA SER A 37 5.51 0.30 -5.14
C SER A 37 6.04 -0.66 -6.22
N ALA A 38 7.19 -1.28 -5.96
CA ALA A 38 7.77 -2.27 -6.86
C ALA A 38 6.88 -3.53 -6.94
N ALA A 39 6.94 -4.23 -8.07
CA ALA A 39 6.22 -5.48 -8.28
C ALA A 39 6.66 -6.53 -7.24
N GLY A 40 5.70 -7.32 -6.73
CA GLY A 40 5.96 -8.33 -5.69
C GLY A 40 6.06 -7.78 -4.26
N GLY A 41 6.03 -6.46 -4.06
CA GLY A 41 5.88 -5.85 -2.73
C GLY A 41 4.47 -6.06 -2.16
N ALA A 42 4.30 -5.83 -0.84
CA ALA A 42 3.01 -6.00 -0.18
C ALA A 42 1.87 -5.19 -0.84
N PRO A 43 2.06 -3.89 -1.22
CA PRO A 43 1.05 -3.15 -1.96
C PRO A 43 0.64 -3.79 -3.28
N ASP A 44 1.61 -4.27 -4.08
CA ASP A 44 1.36 -4.89 -5.39
C ASP A 44 0.55 -6.18 -5.26
N VAL A 45 0.94 -7.07 -4.35
CA VAL A 45 0.24 -8.34 -4.10
C VAL A 45 -1.23 -8.11 -3.70
N LEU A 46 -1.47 -7.14 -2.81
CA LEU A 46 -2.81 -6.83 -2.32
C LEU A 46 -3.64 -6.13 -3.40
N MET A 47 -3.07 -5.19 -4.15
CA MET A 47 -3.76 -4.51 -5.23
C MET A 47 -4.07 -5.42 -6.40
N ARG A 48 -3.24 -6.42 -6.71
CA ARG A 48 -3.57 -7.46 -7.71
C ARG A 48 -4.79 -8.28 -7.31
N THR A 49 -4.87 -8.64 -6.02
CA THR A 49 -6.03 -9.37 -5.49
C THR A 49 -7.30 -8.52 -5.59
N LEU A 50 -7.22 -7.25 -5.19
CA LEU A 50 -8.33 -6.31 -5.28
C LEU A 50 -8.74 -6.03 -6.74
N ALA A 51 -7.76 -5.81 -7.63
CA ALA A 51 -7.98 -5.55 -9.05
C ALA A 51 -8.69 -6.70 -9.74
N LEU A 52 -8.32 -7.95 -9.43
CA LEU A 52 -9.00 -9.14 -9.96
C LEU A 52 -10.48 -9.13 -9.57
N GLN A 53 -10.79 -8.92 -8.29
CA GLN A 53 -12.17 -8.92 -7.80
C GLN A 53 -13.00 -7.77 -8.39
N LEU A 54 -12.43 -6.57 -8.43
CA LEU A 54 -13.09 -5.40 -9.03
C LEU A 54 -13.29 -5.57 -10.53
N SER A 55 -12.35 -6.20 -11.24
CA SER A 55 -12.50 -6.46 -12.68
C SER A 55 -13.70 -7.36 -12.96
N GLN A 56 -13.91 -8.37 -12.13
CA GLN A 56 -15.06 -9.27 -12.24
C GLN A 56 -16.38 -8.55 -11.96
N GLN A 57 -16.40 -7.63 -10.98
CA GLN A 57 -17.60 -6.88 -10.62
C GLN A 57 -17.95 -5.79 -11.65
N MET A 58 -16.94 -5.12 -12.21
CA MET A 58 -17.13 -4.00 -13.13
C MET A 58 -17.20 -4.42 -14.60
N GLY A 59 -16.85 -5.66 -14.94
CA GLY A 59 -16.90 -6.16 -16.31
C GLY A 59 -15.80 -5.61 -17.23
N VAL A 60 -14.86 -4.82 -16.70
CA VAL A 60 -13.69 -4.31 -17.40
C VAL A 60 -12.40 -4.63 -16.63
N PRO A 61 -11.25 -4.79 -17.29
CA PRO A 61 -9.99 -5.02 -16.59
C PRO A 61 -9.54 -3.81 -15.74
N LEU A 62 -9.07 -4.06 -14.52
CA LEU A 62 -8.21 -3.13 -13.77
C LEU A 62 -6.76 -3.52 -14.01
N VAL A 63 -6.02 -2.67 -14.72
CA VAL A 63 -4.64 -2.92 -15.13
C VAL A 63 -3.69 -2.26 -14.12
N ILE A 64 -2.90 -3.09 -13.44
CA ILE A 64 -1.88 -2.62 -12.48
C ILE A 64 -0.72 -1.96 -13.23
N ASP A 65 -0.36 -0.75 -12.80
CA ASP A 65 0.80 0.00 -13.26
C ASP A 65 1.71 0.36 -12.08
N ASN A 66 2.83 -0.35 -11.95
CA ASN A 66 3.77 -0.16 -10.85
C ASN A 66 4.65 1.09 -11.09
N LYS A 67 4.58 2.07 -10.18
CA LYS A 67 5.35 3.33 -10.21
C LYS A 67 6.21 3.50 -8.94
N PRO A 68 7.25 2.68 -8.73
CA PRO A 68 8.07 2.76 -7.53
C PRO A 68 8.90 4.06 -7.48
N GLY A 69 9.30 4.44 -6.27
CA GLY A 69 10.29 5.49 -6.02
C GLY A 69 9.75 6.77 -5.38
N GLY A 70 10.67 7.62 -4.93
CA GLY A 70 10.37 8.92 -4.34
C GLY A 70 9.48 8.86 -3.09
N SER A 71 9.54 7.81 -2.28
CA SER A 71 8.61 7.58 -1.17
C SER A 71 7.14 7.69 -1.62
N TYR A 72 6.77 6.96 -2.69
CA TYR A 72 5.42 6.94 -3.28
C TYR A 72 5.03 8.21 -4.05
N THR A 73 5.82 9.30 -3.98
CA THR A 73 5.46 10.57 -4.65
C THR A 73 5.38 10.47 -6.17
N ILE A 74 6.18 9.61 -6.82
CA ILE A 74 6.18 9.45 -8.27
C ILE A 74 4.81 8.98 -8.77
N GLY A 75 4.28 7.90 -8.18
CA GLY A 75 2.96 7.38 -8.55
C GLY A 75 1.81 8.30 -8.13
N THR A 76 1.92 8.97 -6.98
CA THR A 76 0.90 9.94 -6.54
C THR A 76 0.84 11.16 -7.47
N MET A 77 1.97 11.66 -7.96
CA MET A 77 2.01 12.78 -8.90
C MET A 77 1.49 12.41 -10.29
N ASP A 78 1.69 11.17 -10.73
CA ASP A 78 1.10 10.65 -11.96
C ASP A 78 -0.44 10.64 -11.85
N LEU A 79 -0.97 10.16 -10.71
CA LEU A 79 -2.40 10.23 -10.44
C LEU A 79 -2.93 11.66 -10.40
N ALA A 80 -2.28 12.56 -9.65
CA ALA A 80 -2.75 13.94 -9.48
C ALA A 80 -2.84 14.71 -10.81
N LYS A 81 -2.05 14.32 -11.82
CA LYS A 81 -2.07 14.89 -13.17
C LYS A 81 -3.01 14.17 -14.14
N SER A 82 -3.64 13.08 -13.70
CA SER A 82 -4.52 12.27 -14.54
C SER A 82 -5.92 12.90 -14.66
N PRO A 83 -6.66 12.63 -15.75
CA PRO A 83 -8.05 13.07 -15.87
C PRO A 83 -8.93 12.49 -14.77
N ALA A 84 -9.84 13.31 -14.23
CA ALA A 84 -10.82 12.90 -13.23
C ALA A 84 -12.05 12.21 -13.86
N ASP A 85 -11.81 11.25 -14.77
CA ASP A 85 -12.86 10.58 -15.53
C ASP A 85 -13.25 9.19 -14.99
N GLY A 86 -12.56 8.71 -13.94
CA GLY A 86 -12.73 7.41 -13.29
C GLY A 86 -11.80 6.31 -13.81
N TYR A 87 -11.04 6.54 -14.90
CA TYR A 87 -10.23 5.49 -15.54
C TYR A 87 -8.77 5.45 -15.07
N THR A 88 -8.36 6.38 -14.21
CA THR A 88 -7.07 6.31 -13.52
C THR A 88 -7.29 6.43 -12.02
N LEU A 89 -6.96 5.35 -11.32
CA LEU A 89 -6.99 5.25 -9.87
C LEU A 89 -5.59 4.93 -9.37
N ALA A 90 -5.33 5.13 -8.09
CA ALA A 90 -4.10 4.65 -7.47
C ALA A 90 -4.34 4.03 -6.11
N TYR A 91 -3.36 3.27 -5.65
CA TYR A 91 -3.23 2.90 -4.26
C TYR A 91 -2.56 4.03 -3.48
N GLY A 92 -3.31 4.63 -2.55
CA GLY A 92 -2.81 5.59 -1.57
C GLY A 92 -2.65 4.91 -0.22
N ASN A 93 -1.54 5.14 0.46
CA ASN A 93 -1.26 4.51 1.75
C ASN A 93 -0.77 5.52 2.80
N VAL A 94 -0.48 5.02 4.00
CA VAL A 94 0.10 5.81 5.09
C VAL A 94 1.31 6.66 4.66
N VAL A 95 2.13 6.20 3.71
CA VAL A 95 3.31 6.94 3.27
C VAL A 95 2.91 8.15 2.46
N SER A 96 2.16 7.93 1.38
CA SER A 96 1.76 9.00 0.47
C SER A 96 0.76 9.96 1.12
N LEU A 97 -0.14 9.45 1.98
CA LEU A 97 -1.26 10.23 2.51
C LEU A 97 -1.00 10.86 3.88
N ALA A 98 0.01 10.40 4.63
CA ALA A 98 0.23 10.89 6.00
C ALA A 98 1.70 11.17 6.34
N THR A 99 2.63 10.23 6.15
CA THR A 99 3.98 10.40 6.72
C THR A 99 4.86 11.32 5.89
N ASN A 100 4.71 11.34 4.56
CA ASN A 100 5.54 12.17 3.70
C ASN A 100 5.49 13.65 4.07
N ARG A 101 4.31 14.17 4.44
CA ARG A 101 4.14 15.60 4.83
C ARG A 101 4.95 15.99 6.07
N SER A 102 5.35 15.01 6.88
CA SER A 102 6.15 15.22 8.09
C SER A 102 7.62 14.84 7.91
N LEU A 103 7.96 14.03 6.91
CA LEU A 103 9.31 13.49 6.69
C LEU A 103 10.07 14.14 5.55
N LEU A 104 9.36 14.61 4.52
CA LEU A 104 9.97 15.27 3.37
C LEU A 104 9.89 16.79 3.56
N ALA A 105 10.99 17.49 3.26
CA ALA A 105 11.02 18.95 3.30
C ALA A 105 10.04 19.58 2.31
N ASN A 106 9.77 18.89 1.19
CA ASN A 106 8.78 19.29 0.21
C ASN A 106 8.09 18.05 -0.37
N VAL A 107 6.75 18.01 -0.26
CA VAL A 107 5.90 17.00 -0.91
C VAL A 107 5.25 17.65 -2.12
N PRO A 108 5.34 17.08 -3.33
CA PRO A 108 4.92 17.75 -4.55
C PRO A 108 3.39 17.77 -4.79
N TYR A 109 2.59 17.37 -3.80
CA TYR A 109 1.13 17.35 -3.83
C TYR A 109 0.56 17.65 -2.44
N ASP A 110 -0.68 18.13 -2.41
CA ASP A 110 -1.51 18.32 -1.22
C ASP A 110 -2.59 17.22 -1.20
N VAL A 111 -2.63 16.44 -0.12
CA VAL A 111 -3.55 15.29 -0.01
C VAL A 111 -5.01 15.71 -0.07
N ASP A 112 -5.35 16.86 0.52
CA ASP A 112 -6.73 17.33 0.65
C ASP A 112 -7.19 18.10 -0.60
N LYS A 113 -6.25 18.64 -1.39
CA LYS A 113 -6.57 19.46 -2.58
C LYS A 113 -6.35 18.78 -3.91
N ASP A 114 -5.41 17.84 -4.00
CA ASP A 114 -5.01 17.26 -5.29
C ASP A 114 -5.55 15.83 -5.49
N LEU A 115 -6.15 15.23 -4.45
CA LEU A 115 -6.58 13.83 -4.46
C LEU A 115 -8.03 13.68 -3.98
N THR A 116 -8.70 12.65 -4.50
CA THR A 116 -10.00 12.17 -4.00
C THR A 116 -9.77 10.87 -3.22
N LEU A 117 -10.16 10.83 -1.94
CA LEU A 117 -10.10 9.61 -1.12
C LEU A 117 -11.37 8.78 -1.34
N ILE A 118 -11.27 7.68 -2.08
CA ILE A 118 -12.45 6.90 -2.51
C ILE A 118 -12.85 5.88 -1.42
N SER A 119 -11.91 5.02 -1.02
CA SER A 119 -12.20 3.99 -0.02
C SER A 119 -10.93 3.48 0.64
N ASN A 120 -10.99 3.25 1.95
CA ASN A 120 -9.96 2.52 2.67
C ASN A 120 -10.21 1.02 2.50
N THR A 121 -9.30 0.33 1.81
CA THR A 121 -9.47 -1.08 1.44
C THR A 121 -8.59 -2.02 2.26
N LEU A 122 -7.62 -1.50 3.03
CA LEU A 122 -6.60 -2.30 3.69
C LEU A 122 -6.24 -1.75 5.06
N ARG A 123 -6.17 -2.64 6.05
CA ARG A 123 -5.54 -2.42 7.35
C ARG A 123 -4.74 -3.65 7.73
N LEU A 124 -3.44 -3.49 7.96
CA LEU A 124 -2.50 -4.60 8.14
C LEU A 124 -1.59 -4.33 9.32
N ALA A 125 -1.27 -5.38 10.07
CA ALA A 125 -0.20 -5.34 11.05
C ALA A 125 1.15 -5.64 10.39
N ASN A 126 2.21 -5.27 11.11
CA ASN A 126 3.57 -5.72 10.85
C ASN A 126 3.93 -6.86 11.80
N LEU A 127 4.77 -7.78 11.32
CA LEU A 127 5.50 -8.71 12.16
C LEU A 127 6.92 -8.19 12.39
N MET A 128 7.32 -8.11 13.64
CA MET A 128 8.72 -7.98 14.02
C MET A 128 9.37 -9.34 13.86
N ILE A 129 10.26 -9.45 12.88
CA ILE A 129 10.98 -10.67 12.53
C ILE A 129 12.48 -10.47 12.70
N VAL A 130 13.18 -11.53 13.10
CA VAL A 130 14.63 -11.55 13.27
C VAL A 130 15.26 -12.71 12.52
N ASN A 131 16.54 -12.56 12.20
CA ASN A 131 17.37 -13.65 11.70
C ASN A 131 17.43 -14.80 12.74
N ASN A 132 17.50 -16.05 12.28
CA ASN A 132 17.51 -17.23 13.16
C ASN A 132 18.81 -17.40 13.97
N SER A 133 19.95 -16.91 13.47
CA SER A 133 21.25 -16.89 14.14
C SER A 133 21.27 -15.91 15.32
N LEU A 134 20.40 -14.90 15.32
CA LEU A 134 20.22 -14.04 16.48
C LEU A 134 19.59 -14.85 17.61
N SER A 135 20.32 -14.96 18.72
CA SER A 135 19.94 -15.76 19.89
C SER A 135 18.86 -15.08 20.76
N VAL A 136 17.88 -14.44 20.12
CA VAL A 136 16.70 -13.82 20.76
C VAL A 136 15.43 -14.49 20.25
N LYS A 137 14.55 -14.87 21.16
CA LYS A 137 13.30 -15.59 20.88
C LYS A 137 12.06 -14.81 21.26
N THR A 138 12.22 -13.72 22.01
CA THR A 138 11.14 -12.89 22.50
C THR A 138 11.48 -11.40 22.37
N VAL A 139 10.45 -10.53 22.40
CA VAL A 139 10.67 -9.07 22.41
C VAL A 139 11.48 -8.61 23.63
N PRO A 140 11.27 -9.11 24.87
CA PRO A 140 12.13 -8.77 26.01
C PRO A 140 13.60 -9.16 25.79
N GLU A 141 13.87 -10.33 25.21
CA GLU A 141 15.24 -10.75 24.87
C GLU A 141 15.87 -9.84 23.82
N LEU A 142 15.12 -9.43 22.81
CA LEU A 142 15.57 -8.44 21.83
C LEU A 142 15.92 -7.11 22.51
N ILE A 143 15.08 -6.60 23.41
CA ILE A 143 15.33 -5.35 24.14
C ILE A 143 16.62 -5.48 24.97
N ALA A 144 16.78 -6.57 25.71
CA ALA A 144 17.97 -6.82 26.52
C ALA A 144 19.23 -6.91 25.63
N TYR A 145 19.16 -7.65 24.52
CA TYR A 145 20.25 -7.78 23.57
C TYR A 145 20.64 -6.42 22.98
N ALA A 146 19.68 -5.63 22.51
CA ALA A 146 19.92 -4.33 21.89
C ALA A 146 20.50 -3.30 22.87
N LYS A 147 20.11 -3.35 24.15
CA LYS A 147 20.68 -2.50 25.21
C LYS A 147 22.13 -2.86 25.52
N ASN A 148 22.45 -4.15 25.53
CA ASN A 148 23.82 -4.62 25.80
C ASN A 148 24.74 -4.46 24.59
N ASN A 149 24.19 -4.33 23.38
CA ASN A 149 24.94 -4.25 22.13
C ASN A 149 24.51 -3.04 21.28
N PRO A 150 24.63 -1.80 21.81
CA PRO A 150 24.14 -0.62 21.12
C PRO A 150 24.85 -0.44 19.77
N GLY A 151 24.07 -0.36 18.70
CA GLY A 151 24.58 -0.09 17.33
C GLY A 151 25.12 -1.31 16.61
N GLN A 152 25.08 -2.49 17.24
CA GLN A 152 25.47 -3.75 16.60
C GLN A 152 24.31 -4.43 15.85
N LEU A 153 23.07 -4.03 16.11
CA LEU A 153 21.91 -4.49 15.35
C LEU A 153 21.63 -3.52 14.20
N ALA A 154 21.56 -4.05 12.99
CA ALA A 154 20.96 -3.38 11.86
C ALA A 154 19.53 -3.90 11.65
N PHE A 155 18.62 -3.00 11.28
CA PHE A 155 17.29 -3.36 10.82
C PHE A 155 17.03 -2.83 9.42
N ALA A 156 16.37 -3.64 8.59
CA ALA A 156 15.93 -3.21 7.28
C ALA A 156 14.47 -2.75 7.28
N SER A 157 14.15 -1.81 6.37
CA SER A 157 12.79 -1.45 6.02
C SER A 157 12.61 -1.41 4.51
N ASP A 158 11.37 -1.43 4.06
CA ASP A 158 10.94 -1.23 2.67
C ASP A 158 10.89 0.26 2.25
N GLY A 159 11.63 1.11 2.95
CA GLY A 159 11.75 2.54 2.64
C GLY A 159 11.55 3.46 3.85
N ASN A 160 11.91 4.73 3.67
CA ASN A 160 11.74 5.75 4.69
C ASN A 160 10.27 6.14 4.82
N GLY A 161 9.80 6.23 6.07
CA GLY A 161 8.43 6.62 6.40
C GLY A 161 7.39 5.50 6.33
N THR A 162 7.77 4.31 5.86
CA THR A 162 6.87 3.15 5.91
C THR A 162 6.57 2.74 7.35
N THR A 163 5.49 2.00 7.57
CA THR A 163 5.19 1.47 8.91
C THR A 163 6.26 0.50 9.43
N ALA A 164 7.04 -0.13 8.55
CA ALA A 164 8.20 -0.91 8.91
C ALA A 164 9.28 -0.04 9.53
N HIS A 165 9.67 1.03 8.85
CA HIS A 165 10.66 1.99 9.35
C HIS A 165 10.19 2.65 10.65
N LEU A 166 9.03 3.31 10.61
CA LEU A 166 8.51 4.05 11.76
C LEU A 166 8.14 3.13 12.93
N GLY A 167 7.82 1.87 12.66
CA GLY A 167 7.55 0.86 13.68
C GLY A 167 8.80 0.52 14.50
N VAL A 168 9.93 0.32 13.84
CA VAL A 168 11.20 0.08 14.55
C VAL A 168 11.70 1.36 15.21
N GLU A 169 11.54 2.53 14.60
CA GLU A 169 11.88 3.81 15.25
C GLU A 169 11.04 4.09 16.50
N LEU A 170 9.73 3.82 16.45
CA LEU A 170 8.86 3.91 17.63
C LEU A 170 9.31 2.91 18.71
N PHE A 171 9.64 1.69 18.31
CA PHE A 171 10.14 0.66 19.23
C PHE A 171 11.43 1.10 19.91
N LYS A 172 12.40 1.64 19.15
CA LYS A 172 13.66 2.19 19.66
C LYS A 172 13.40 3.29 20.69
N SER A 173 12.53 4.24 20.35
CA SER A 173 12.15 5.36 21.22
C SER A 173 11.52 4.87 22.53
N MET A 174 10.56 3.95 22.47
CA MET A 174 9.85 3.44 23.64
C MET A 174 10.69 2.54 24.55
N THR A 175 11.70 1.85 23.99
CA THR A 175 12.51 0.87 24.74
C THR A 175 13.88 1.41 25.14
N GLY A 176 14.29 2.56 24.59
CA GLY A 176 15.61 3.14 24.81
C GLY A 176 16.74 2.32 24.17
N THR A 177 16.46 1.65 23.04
CA THR A 177 17.45 0.85 22.30
C THR A 177 18.01 1.60 21.10
N TYR A 178 19.24 1.28 20.69
CA TYR A 178 19.87 1.85 19.51
C TYR A 178 20.17 0.76 18.47
N MET A 179 19.63 0.94 17.25
CA MET A 179 19.76 0.04 16.11
C MET A 179 19.93 0.87 14.83
N LEU A 180 20.76 0.40 13.91
CA LEU A 180 21.07 1.05 12.64
C LEU A 180 19.99 0.75 11.60
N HIS A 181 19.48 1.79 10.93
CA HIS A 181 18.49 1.63 9.87
C HIS A 181 19.16 1.44 8.51
N VAL A 182 18.75 0.40 7.78
CA VAL A 182 19.17 0.11 6.42
C VAL A 182 17.94 0.15 5.49
N PRO A 183 17.68 1.26 4.79
CA PRO A 183 16.54 1.33 3.88
C PRO A 183 16.79 0.52 2.61
N CYS A 184 15.94 -0.46 2.35
CA CYS A 184 15.96 -1.25 1.12
C CYS A 184 15.00 -0.62 0.09
N ARG A 185 15.36 -0.71 -1.20
CA ARG A 185 14.47 -0.30 -2.29
C ARG A 185 13.28 -1.25 -2.46
N GLU A 186 13.47 -2.52 -2.10
CA GLU A 186 12.48 -3.57 -2.22
C GLU A 186 12.44 -4.42 -0.95
N VAL A 187 11.22 -4.78 -0.52
CA VAL A 187 11.01 -5.58 0.69
C VAL A 187 11.58 -7.00 0.57
N THR A 188 11.54 -7.58 -0.64
CA THR A 188 12.06 -8.92 -0.95
C THR A 188 13.59 -9.00 -0.79
N ALA A 189 14.31 -7.95 -1.19
CA ALA A 189 15.74 -7.82 -0.94
C ALA A 189 16.02 -7.75 0.56
N GLY A 190 15.28 -6.92 1.31
CA GLY A 190 15.43 -6.83 2.76
C GLY A 190 15.18 -8.16 3.49
N VAL A 191 14.15 -8.92 3.09
CA VAL A 191 13.89 -10.26 3.66
C VAL A 191 15.01 -11.24 3.32
N THR A 192 15.61 -11.14 2.14
CA THR A 192 16.78 -11.95 1.76
C THR A 192 18.00 -11.60 2.60
N ASP A 193 18.27 -10.30 2.79
CA ASP A 193 19.34 -9.79 3.65
C ASP A 193 19.13 -10.23 5.11
N LEU A 194 17.89 -10.24 5.59
CA LEU A 194 17.53 -10.74 6.91
C LEU A 194 17.80 -12.25 7.02
N ILE A 195 17.43 -13.06 6.03
CA ILE A 195 17.71 -14.51 6.04
C ILE A 195 19.22 -14.77 5.99
N GLY A 196 19.95 -13.99 5.20
CA GLY A 196 21.41 -14.07 5.06
C GLY A 196 22.22 -13.38 6.17
N ASP A 197 21.55 -12.85 7.21
CA ASP A 197 22.17 -12.17 8.37
C ASP A 197 22.97 -10.90 8.03
N SER A 198 22.69 -10.28 6.88
CA SER A 198 23.22 -8.94 6.55
C SER A 198 22.53 -7.85 7.38
N VAL A 199 21.29 -8.09 7.79
CA VAL A 199 20.56 -7.34 8.81
C VAL A 199 19.92 -8.31 9.79
N GLN A 200 19.72 -7.90 11.04
CA GLN A 200 19.29 -8.81 12.11
C GLN A 200 17.80 -8.73 12.41
N LEU A 201 17.16 -7.63 12.02
CA LEU A 201 15.77 -7.34 12.35
C LEU A 201 15.03 -6.68 11.18
N MET A 202 13.75 -6.97 11.06
CA MET A 202 12.83 -6.17 10.26
C MET A 202 11.46 -6.10 10.94
N MET A 203 10.73 -5.02 10.67
CA MET A 203 9.27 -5.08 10.70
C MET A 203 8.79 -5.18 9.26
N VAL A 204 7.89 -6.11 8.96
CA VAL A 204 7.35 -6.29 7.61
C VAL A 204 5.87 -6.63 7.70
N ASN A 205 5.05 -6.19 6.75
CA ASN A 205 3.62 -6.50 6.74
C ASN A 205 3.36 -8.02 6.77
N THR A 206 2.33 -8.43 7.50
CA THR A 206 1.99 -9.85 7.72
C THR A 206 1.88 -10.70 6.44
N PRO A 207 1.37 -10.24 5.28
CA PRO A 207 1.27 -11.08 4.08
C PRO A 207 2.64 -11.49 3.50
N VAL A 208 3.67 -10.67 3.74
CA VAL A 208 5.03 -10.95 3.26
C VAL A 208 5.84 -11.70 4.32
N ALA A 209 5.81 -11.24 5.58
CA ALA A 209 6.59 -11.84 6.64
C ALA A 209 6.07 -13.23 7.07
N GLY A 210 4.76 -13.39 7.11
CA GLY A 210 4.09 -14.56 7.65
C GLY A 210 4.50 -15.89 7.02
N PRO A 211 4.50 -16.01 5.68
CA PRO A 211 4.97 -17.23 5.00
C PRO A 211 6.44 -17.58 5.32
N HIS A 212 7.30 -16.57 5.52
CA HIS A 212 8.71 -16.82 5.89
C HIS A 212 8.84 -17.27 7.34
N ALA A 213 8.05 -16.70 8.25
CA ALA A 213 8.01 -17.12 9.65
C ALA A 213 7.43 -18.53 9.82
N GLN A 214 6.33 -18.86 9.13
CA GLN A 214 5.73 -20.21 9.13
C GLN A 214 6.68 -21.26 8.55
N ALA A 215 7.44 -20.92 7.52
CA ALA A 215 8.45 -21.80 6.94
C ALA A 215 9.74 -21.92 7.79
N GLY A 216 9.81 -21.23 8.94
CA GLY A 216 10.99 -21.26 9.81
C GLY A 216 12.23 -20.58 9.23
N ARG A 217 12.11 -19.80 8.14
CA ARG A 217 13.24 -19.08 7.52
C ARG A 217 13.70 -17.88 8.33
N VAL A 218 12.79 -17.32 9.13
CA VAL A 218 13.01 -16.22 10.07
C VAL A 218 12.18 -16.49 11.32
N ARG A 219 12.49 -15.82 12.43
CA ARG A 219 11.71 -15.92 13.67
C ARG A 219 10.85 -14.68 13.85
N ALA A 220 9.54 -14.85 14.02
CA ALA A 220 8.65 -13.76 14.43
C ALA A 220 8.64 -13.61 15.95
N LEU A 221 8.88 -12.39 16.44
CA LEU A 221 8.92 -12.07 17.87
C LEU A 221 7.61 -11.44 18.36
N GLY A 222 6.95 -10.67 17.51
CA GLY A 222 5.71 -10.00 17.89
C GLY A 222 5.00 -9.31 16.73
N ILE A 223 3.70 -9.12 16.91
CA ILE A 223 2.84 -8.39 15.98
C ILE A 223 2.63 -6.94 16.46
N SER A 224 2.60 -5.99 15.52
CA SER A 224 2.52 -4.55 15.81
C SER A 224 1.10 -4.02 15.98
N SER A 225 0.07 -4.84 15.83
CA SER A 225 -1.32 -4.45 16.13
C SER A 225 -1.60 -4.50 17.62
N SER A 226 -2.62 -3.75 18.05
CA SER A 226 -3.15 -3.79 19.43
C SER A 226 -3.69 -5.16 19.85
N GLN A 227 -4.09 -5.99 18.89
CA GLN A 227 -4.59 -7.35 19.11
C GLN A 227 -3.79 -8.36 18.29
N ARG A 228 -3.79 -9.62 18.72
CA ARG A 228 -3.18 -10.72 17.97
C ARG A 228 -3.86 -10.90 16.62
N SER A 229 -3.11 -11.42 15.64
CA SER A 229 -3.69 -11.79 14.36
C SER A 229 -4.42 -13.13 14.48
N PRO A 230 -5.66 -13.25 14.00
CA PRO A 230 -6.33 -14.54 13.87
C PRO A 230 -5.57 -15.52 12.96
N THR A 231 -4.81 -15.01 11.99
CA THR A 231 -3.99 -15.82 11.07
C THR A 231 -2.71 -16.33 11.74
N TYR A 232 -2.19 -15.60 12.73
CA TYR A 232 -0.97 -15.94 13.46
C TYR A 232 -1.22 -15.85 14.98
N PRO A 233 -2.10 -16.69 15.55
CA PRO A 233 -2.57 -16.55 16.92
C PRO A 233 -1.46 -16.80 17.96
N ASP A 234 -0.44 -17.58 17.60
CA ASP A 234 0.68 -17.93 18.47
C ASP A 234 1.70 -16.80 18.62
N ILE A 235 1.66 -15.79 17.74
CA ILE A 235 2.57 -14.65 17.81
C ILE A 235 1.95 -13.59 18.75
N PRO A 236 2.61 -13.24 19.86
CA PRO A 236 2.10 -12.24 20.79
C PRO A 236 2.12 -10.85 20.17
N THR A 237 1.33 -9.92 20.71
CA THR A 237 1.52 -8.50 20.37
C THR A 237 2.78 -7.96 21.02
N ILE A 238 3.39 -6.94 20.42
CA ILE A 238 4.51 -6.23 21.05
C ILE A 238 4.06 -5.56 22.36
N THR A 239 2.78 -5.16 22.44
CA THR A 239 2.17 -4.66 23.68
C THR A 239 2.15 -5.74 24.78
N GLU A 240 1.67 -6.95 24.48
CA GLU A 240 1.70 -8.10 25.42
C GLU A 240 3.12 -8.47 25.84
N SER A 241 4.10 -8.19 24.98
CA SER A 241 5.50 -8.56 25.17
C SER A 241 6.32 -7.52 25.92
N GLY A 242 5.67 -6.59 26.63
CA GLY A 242 6.34 -5.66 27.55
C GLY A 242 6.64 -4.27 26.98
N VAL A 243 6.02 -3.87 25.87
CA VAL A 243 6.09 -2.49 25.33
C VAL A 243 4.69 -1.87 25.30
N PRO A 244 4.16 -1.37 26.43
CA PRO A 244 2.77 -0.97 26.55
C PRO A 244 2.36 0.12 25.55
N ARG A 245 1.16 -0.03 24.96
CA ARG A 245 0.60 0.89 23.95
C ARG A 245 1.37 0.94 22.62
N PHE A 246 2.23 -0.05 22.37
CA PHE A 246 2.85 -0.19 21.06
C PHE A 246 1.80 -0.62 20.04
N GLU A 247 1.48 0.25 19.09
CA GLU A 247 0.65 -0.07 17.94
C GLU A 247 1.13 0.69 16.71
N VAL A 248 1.45 -0.05 15.64
CA VAL A 248 1.83 0.51 14.34
C VAL A 248 1.22 -0.36 13.25
N VAL A 249 0.18 0.14 12.60
CA VAL A 249 -0.54 -0.59 11.54
C VAL A 249 -0.42 0.14 10.22
N ALA A 250 -0.20 -0.60 9.15
CA ALA A 250 -0.33 -0.08 7.80
C ALA A 250 -1.80 0.04 7.44
N TRP A 251 -2.11 1.08 6.68
CA TRP A 251 -3.43 1.29 6.10
C TRP A 251 -3.28 1.92 4.73
N GLY A 252 -4.29 1.70 3.89
CA GLY A 252 -4.32 2.28 2.56
C GLY A 252 -5.57 1.89 1.80
N GLY A 253 -5.76 2.55 0.68
CA GLY A 253 -7.02 2.54 -0.04
C GLY A 253 -6.86 2.96 -1.48
N ILE A 254 -8.00 3.01 -2.15
CA ILE A 254 -8.11 3.55 -3.49
C ILE A 254 -8.28 5.06 -3.41
N ILE A 255 -7.49 5.76 -4.21
CA ILE A 255 -7.54 7.20 -4.40
C ILE A 255 -7.70 7.52 -5.88
N GLY A 256 -8.34 8.65 -6.17
CA GLY A 256 -8.46 9.21 -7.52
C GLY A 256 -7.81 10.60 -7.59
N PRO A 257 -7.72 11.20 -8.79
CA PRO A 257 -7.40 12.62 -8.95
C PRO A 257 -8.48 13.50 -8.28
N VAL A 258 -8.15 14.77 -8.01
CA VAL A 258 -9.13 15.77 -7.56
C VAL A 258 -10.29 15.92 -8.54
N ASN A 259 -11.48 16.25 -8.04
CA ASN A 259 -12.72 16.49 -8.81
C ASN A 259 -13.27 15.25 -9.53
N MET A 260 -13.06 14.07 -8.97
CA MET A 260 -13.76 12.86 -9.41
C MET A 260 -15.29 13.04 -9.28
N PRO A 261 -16.10 12.60 -10.26
CA PRO A 261 -17.56 12.60 -10.15
C PRO A 261 -18.05 11.71 -9.01
N ASN A 262 -19.07 12.14 -8.27
CA ASN A 262 -19.62 11.38 -7.14
C ASN A 262 -20.24 10.02 -7.51
N GLU A 263 -20.55 9.78 -8.79
CA GLU A 263 -21.19 8.56 -9.30
C GLU A 263 -20.21 7.60 -10.02
N ARG A 264 -18.88 7.81 -9.91
CA ARG A 264 -17.85 7.00 -10.60
C ARG A 264 -16.71 6.54 -9.69
#